data_AF-A0A1B7VMP7-F1
#
_entry.id   AF-A0A1B7VMP7-F1
#
_cell.length_a   1.000
_cell.length_b   1.000
_cell.length_c   1.000
_cell.angle_alpha   90.00
_cell.angle_beta   90.00
_cell.angle_gamma   90.00
#
_symmetry.space_group_name_H-M   'P 1'
#
loop_
_entity.id
_entity.type
_entity.pdbx_description
1 polymer ?
#
loop_
_entity_poly.entity_id
_entity_poly.type
_entity_poly.pdbx_seq_one_letter_code
_entity_poly.pdbx_strand_id
1 'polypeptide(L)'
;MEDYQAAFMERHTDTETLNPERKVAAMHFGGVTIECLLKAMIFDTLPSGASREWKTKHNTPGHTITNPGHKYDAALGVHDRLKSRIQSFPVVMEWLDTVENPMNKHFIDLRYSGLEPDDENYDRWFNSYQNLISWLQEQRNTL
;
A
#
# COMPACT_ATOMS: atom_id res chain seq x y z
N MET A 1 6.17 -4.65 17.88
CA MET A 1 4.91 -4.32 17.16
C MET A 1 5.30 -3.60 15.89
N GLU A 2 4.72 -3.95 14.75
CA GLU A 2 5.10 -3.38 13.45
C GLU A 2 4.58 -1.94 13.35
N ASP A 3 5.48 -0.98 13.23
CA ASP A 3 5.14 0.43 13.02
C ASP A 3 4.93 0.68 11.53
N TYR A 4 3.73 0.40 11.04
CA TYR A 4 3.38 0.62 9.64
C TYR A 4 3.36 2.09 9.24
N GLN A 5 3.21 3.02 10.20
CA GLN A 5 3.30 4.44 9.90
C GLN A 5 4.73 4.84 9.59
N ALA A 6 5.68 4.45 10.44
CA ALA A 6 7.09 4.68 10.19
C ALA A 6 7.55 3.95 8.92
N ALA A 7 7.15 2.68 8.75
CA ALA A 7 7.47 1.92 7.55
C ALA A 7 6.95 2.60 6.27
N PHE A 8 5.72 3.14 6.27
CA PHE A 8 5.20 3.93 5.17
C PHE A 8 6.10 5.12 4.81
N MET A 9 6.52 5.91 5.80
CA MET A 9 7.37 7.10 5.57
C MET A 9 8.74 6.72 4.99
N GLU A 10 9.38 5.69 5.55
CA GLU A 10 10.69 5.23 5.09
C GLU A 10 10.62 4.61 3.69
N ARG A 11 9.58 3.81 3.41
CA ARG A 11 9.39 3.20 2.09
C ARG A 11 9.06 4.23 1.01
N HIS A 12 8.30 5.27 1.35
CA HIS A 12 8.09 6.39 0.44
C HIS A 12 9.40 7.10 0.12
N THR A 13 10.24 7.35 1.14
CA THR A 13 11.56 7.93 0.98
C THR A 13 12.46 7.06 0.09
N ASP A 14 12.45 5.73 0.29
CA ASP A 14 13.18 4.80 -0.57
C ASP A 14 12.72 4.88 -2.03
N THR A 15 11.40 4.92 -2.28
CA THR A 15 10.85 5.05 -3.63
C THR A 15 11.31 6.34 -4.30
N GLU A 16 11.22 7.48 -3.63
CA GLU A 16 11.66 8.77 -4.16
C GLU A 16 13.17 8.81 -4.42
N THR A 17 13.97 8.21 -3.53
CA THR A 17 15.43 8.20 -3.63
C THR A 17 15.94 7.32 -4.78
N LEU A 18 15.22 6.24 -5.08
CA LEU A 18 15.58 5.29 -6.14
C LEU A 18 15.03 5.70 -7.51
N ASN A 19 14.14 6.70 -7.55
CA ASN A 19 13.51 7.18 -8.75
C ASN A 19 14.38 8.22 -9.48
N PRO A 20 14.67 8.06 -10.79
CA PRO A 20 14.37 6.92 -11.67
C PRO A 20 15.53 5.92 -11.83
N GLU A 21 16.64 6.09 -11.10
CA GLU A 21 17.91 5.37 -11.32
C GLU A 21 17.79 3.85 -11.12
N ARG A 22 16.89 3.39 -10.25
CA ARG A 22 16.67 1.98 -9.92
C ARG A 22 15.19 1.63 -9.98
N LYS A 23 14.62 1.72 -11.19
CA LYS A 23 13.20 1.56 -11.48
C LYS A 23 12.53 0.34 -10.84
N VAL A 24 13.11 -0.86 -10.96
CA VAL A 24 12.52 -2.08 -10.35
C VAL A 24 12.44 -1.96 -8.83
N ALA A 25 13.47 -1.39 -8.20
CA ALA A 25 13.51 -1.19 -6.76
C ALA A 25 12.53 -0.09 -6.31
N ALA A 26 12.45 1.02 -7.07
CA ALA A 26 11.46 2.07 -6.84
C ALA A 26 10.03 1.52 -6.93
N MET A 27 9.72 0.70 -7.95
CA MET A 27 8.44 0.02 -8.11
C MET A 27 8.10 -0.92 -6.96
N HIS A 28 9.07 -1.74 -6.55
CA HIS A 28 8.92 -2.64 -5.41
C HIS A 28 8.58 -1.86 -4.13
N PHE A 29 9.40 -0.87 -3.78
CA PHE A 29 9.18 -0.08 -2.56
C PHE A 29 7.95 0.82 -2.65
N GLY A 30 7.56 1.26 -3.84
CA GLY A 30 6.35 2.04 -4.02
C GLY A 30 5.12 1.19 -3.74
N GLY A 31 5.14 -0.08 -4.13
CA GLY A 31 4.10 -1.03 -3.71
C GLY A 31 4.08 -1.26 -2.20
N VAL A 32 5.25 -1.50 -1.58
CA VAL A 32 5.36 -1.65 -0.12
C VAL A 32 4.89 -0.40 0.63
N THR A 33 5.11 0.80 0.06
CA THR A 33 4.64 2.08 0.62
C THR A 33 3.13 2.09 0.75
N ILE A 34 2.41 1.75 -0.32
CA ILE A 34 0.94 1.71 -0.33
C ILE A 34 0.43 0.61 0.62
N GLU A 35 1.06 -0.56 0.63
CA GLU A 35 0.74 -1.64 1.58
C GLU A 35 0.82 -1.14 3.04
N CYS A 36 1.92 -0.48 3.40
CA CYS A 36 2.12 0.05 4.74
C CYS A 36 1.11 1.15 5.08
N LEU A 37 0.80 2.04 4.13
CA LEU A 37 -0.19 3.09 4.33
C LEU A 37 -1.58 2.49 4.59
N LEU A 38 -2.01 1.51 3.78
CA LEU A 38 -3.30 0.83 3.97
C LEU A 38 -3.36 0.14 5.33
N LYS A 39 -2.29 -0.54 5.75
CA LYS A 39 -2.19 -1.18 7.07
C LYS A 39 -2.22 -0.17 8.22
N ALA A 40 -1.56 0.97 8.07
CA ALA A 40 -1.62 2.06 9.04
C ALA A 40 -3.05 2.61 9.17
N MET A 41 -3.75 2.84 8.05
CA MET A 41 -5.14 3.28 8.03
C MET A 41 -6.07 2.27 8.72
N ILE A 42 -5.89 0.97 8.49
CA ILE A 42 -6.65 -0.08 9.22
C ILE A 42 -6.43 0.06 10.73
N PHE A 43 -5.18 0.21 11.17
CA PHE A 43 -4.86 0.37 12.58
C PHE A 43 -5.42 1.66 13.21
N ASP A 44 -5.59 2.72 12.43
CA ASP A 44 -6.20 3.95 12.93
C ASP A 44 -7.71 3.82 13.16
N THR A 45 -8.36 2.80 12.57
CA THR A 45 -9.79 2.50 12.80
C THR A 45 -10.05 1.55 13.97
N LEU A 46 -9.01 1.08 14.66
CA LEU A 46 -9.18 0.14 15.76
C LEU A 46 -9.94 0.76 16.95
N PRO A 47 -10.75 -0.03 17.67
CA PRO A 47 -11.43 0.46 18.87
C PRO A 47 -10.46 1.02 19.90
N SER A 48 -10.91 2.02 20.66
CA SER A 48 -10.14 2.54 21.79
C SER A 48 -9.78 1.42 22.77
N GLY A 49 -8.52 1.36 23.19
CA GLY A 49 -8.00 0.31 24.08
C GLY A 49 -7.59 -0.98 23.37
N ALA A 50 -7.83 -1.12 22.07
CA ALA A 50 -7.25 -2.21 21.30
C ALA A 50 -5.74 -1.99 21.06
N SER A 51 -4.99 -3.09 21.05
CA SER A 51 -3.56 -3.11 20.72
C SER A 51 -3.37 -2.95 19.21
N ARG A 52 -2.33 -2.22 18.77
CA ARG A 52 -1.97 -2.06 17.35
C ARG A 52 -1.18 -3.27 16.81
N GLU A 53 -1.71 -4.47 17.00
CA GLU A 53 -1.11 -5.71 16.51
C GLU A 53 -2.15 -6.59 15.82
N TRP A 54 -1.76 -7.33 14.80
CA TRP A 54 -2.69 -8.23 14.12
C TRP A 54 -3.21 -9.34 15.04
N LYS A 55 -4.49 -9.69 14.90
CA LYS A 55 -5.05 -10.88 15.55
C LYS A 55 -4.39 -12.13 14.96
N THR A 56 -3.99 -13.02 15.85
CA THR A 56 -3.48 -14.37 15.57
C THR A 56 -4.23 -15.38 16.43
N LYS A 57 -3.93 -16.68 16.25
CA LYS A 57 -4.41 -17.74 17.14
C LYS A 57 -3.82 -17.68 18.55
N HIS A 58 -2.78 -16.87 18.79
CA HIS A 58 -2.00 -16.87 20.03
C HIS A 58 -2.07 -15.56 20.83
N ASN A 59 -2.78 -14.53 20.34
CA ASN A 59 -2.97 -13.26 21.05
C ASN A 59 -4.45 -12.83 21.05
N THR A 60 -4.80 -11.84 21.85
CA THR A 60 -6.13 -11.23 21.88
C THR A 60 -5.99 -9.71 21.98
N PRO A 61 -5.77 -9.02 20.84
CA PRO A 61 -5.43 -7.59 20.83
C PRO A 61 -6.62 -6.65 21.04
N GLY A 62 -7.80 -7.16 21.39
CA GLY A 62 -9.02 -6.35 21.53
C GLY A 62 -9.74 -6.06 20.21
N HIS A 63 -9.37 -6.73 19.11
CA HIS A 63 -10.09 -6.72 17.83
C HIS A 63 -9.99 -8.09 17.13
N THR A 64 -10.73 -8.27 16.03
CA THR A 64 -10.79 -9.51 15.24
C THR A 64 -9.99 -9.47 13.93
N ILE A 65 -9.46 -8.31 13.57
CA ILE A 65 -8.74 -8.08 12.29
C ILE A 65 -7.40 -8.84 12.27
N THR A 66 -7.23 -9.69 11.25
CA THR A 66 -5.99 -10.43 10.96
C THR A 66 -5.14 -9.70 9.91
N ASN A 67 -3.85 -10.02 9.82
CA ASN A 67 -2.96 -9.41 8.82
C ASN A 67 -3.44 -9.72 7.38
N PRO A 68 -3.70 -8.70 6.53
CA PRO A 68 -4.17 -8.90 5.16
C PRO A 68 -3.08 -9.40 4.18
N GLY A 69 -1.83 -9.54 4.62
CA GLY A 69 -0.71 -9.91 3.76
C GLY A 69 -0.28 -8.74 2.88
N HIS A 70 0.10 -9.03 1.64
CA HIS A 70 0.67 -8.04 0.70
C HIS A 70 -0.32 -7.54 -0.35
N LYS A 71 -1.53 -8.11 -0.41
CA LYS A 71 -2.51 -7.72 -1.43
C LYS A 71 -3.36 -6.54 -0.97
N TYR A 72 -3.58 -5.58 -1.84
CA TYR A 72 -4.39 -4.40 -1.53
C TYR A 72 -5.86 -4.77 -1.39
N ASP A 73 -6.38 -5.68 -2.21
CA ASP A 73 -7.77 -6.13 -2.12
C ASP A 73 -8.10 -6.74 -0.74
N ALA A 74 -7.17 -7.49 -0.16
CA ALA A 74 -7.28 -8.06 1.17
C ALA A 74 -7.26 -6.97 2.26
N ALA A 75 -6.40 -5.95 2.12
CA ALA A 75 -6.37 -4.82 3.03
C ALA A 75 -7.67 -3.98 2.96
N LEU A 76 -8.19 -3.76 1.75
CA LEU A 76 -9.48 -3.08 1.56
C LEU A 76 -10.64 -3.92 2.07
N GLY A 77 -10.56 -5.25 1.99
CA GLY A 77 -11.55 -6.17 2.54
C GLY A 77 -11.73 -6.08 4.05
N VAL A 78 -10.77 -5.51 4.79
CA VAL A 78 -10.89 -5.26 6.23
C VAL A 78 -11.19 -3.80 6.57
N HIS A 79 -11.31 -2.91 5.58
CA HIS A 79 -11.62 -1.49 5.77
C HIS A 79 -12.77 -1.04 4.86
N ASP A 80 -14.00 -1.47 5.18
CA ASP A 80 -15.20 -1.28 4.35
C ASP A 80 -15.41 0.16 3.87
N ARG A 81 -15.25 1.15 4.76
CA ARG A 81 -15.47 2.56 4.41
C ARG A 81 -14.47 3.09 3.37
N LEU A 82 -13.21 2.68 3.45
CA LEU A 82 -12.18 3.03 2.46
C LEU A 82 -12.45 2.29 1.14
N LYS A 83 -12.79 1.00 1.22
CA LYS A 83 -13.17 0.17 0.06
C LYS A 83 -14.32 0.81 -0.72
N SER A 84 -15.40 1.21 -0.04
CA SER A 84 -16.55 1.87 -0.69
C SER A 84 -16.17 3.19 -1.36
N ARG A 85 -15.28 3.98 -0.74
CA ARG A 85 -14.78 5.22 -1.37
C ARG A 85 -14.00 4.91 -2.63
N ILE A 86 -13.02 4.02 -2.58
CA ILE A 86 -12.20 3.62 -3.73
C ILE A 86 -13.09 3.12 -4.88
N GLN A 87 -14.08 2.28 -4.60
CA GLN A 87 -15.01 1.75 -5.60
C GLN A 87 -15.86 2.84 -6.28
N SER A 88 -16.00 4.00 -5.66
CA SER A 88 -16.72 5.15 -6.22
C SER A 88 -15.86 5.97 -7.21
N PHE A 89 -14.55 5.72 -7.27
CA PHE A 89 -13.61 6.42 -8.15
C PHE A 89 -12.83 5.42 -9.03
N PRO A 90 -13.32 5.11 -10.25
CA PRO A 90 -12.67 4.14 -11.13
C PRO A 90 -11.18 4.40 -11.39
N VAL A 91 -10.78 5.67 -11.48
CA VAL A 91 -9.38 6.05 -11.66
C VAL A 91 -8.48 5.64 -10.49
N VAL A 92 -9.00 5.65 -9.26
CA VAL A 92 -8.24 5.21 -8.08
C VAL A 92 -8.07 3.68 -8.09
N MET A 93 -9.07 2.95 -8.59
CA MET A 93 -8.93 1.50 -8.81
C MET A 93 -7.87 1.19 -9.85
N GLU A 94 -7.78 1.97 -10.93
CA GLU A 94 -6.71 1.83 -11.91
C GLU A 94 -5.32 2.12 -11.30
N TRP A 95 -5.20 3.16 -10.47
CA TRP A 95 -3.93 3.44 -9.79
C TRP A 95 -3.54 2.32 -8.82
N LEU A 96 -4.50 1.77 -8.08
CA LEU A 96 -4.25 0.62 -7.19
C LEU A 96 -3.70 -0.57 -7.97
N ASP A 97 -4.37 -0.98 -9.05
CA ASP A 97 -3.93 -2.09 -9.87
C ASP A 97 -2.55 -1.82 -10.51
N THR A 98 -2.35 -0.61 -11.03
CA THR A 98 -1.06 -0.21 -11.62
C THR A 98 0.09 -0.33 -10.62
N VAL A 99 -0.13 0.11 -9.37
CA VAL A 99 0.90 0.12 -8.33
C VAL A 99 1.07 -1.27 -7.68
N GLU A 100 0.01 -2.06 -7.57
CA GLU A 100 0.07 -3.43 -7.06
C GLU A 100 0.74 -4.38 -8.05
N ASN A 101 0.45 -4.19 -9.35
CA ASN A 101 0.83 -5.09 -10.44
C ASN A 101 1.70 -4.41 -11.53
N PRO A 102 2.81 -3.74 -11.19
CA PRO A 102 3.71 -3.14 -12.17
C PRO A 102 4.22 -4.18 -13.19
N MET A 103 4.14 -3.85 -14.48
CA MET A 103 4.51 -4.77 -15.58
C MET A 103 3.79 -6.13 -15.49
N ASN A 104 2.55 -6.17 -15.01
CA ASN A 104 1.75 -7.38 -14.78
C ASN A 104 2.39 -8.37 -13.78
N LYS A 105 3.23 -7.88 -12.87
CA LYS A 105 3.80 -8.65 -11.76
C LYS A 105 3.48 -7.96 -10.46
N HIS A 106 3.14 -8.74 -9.43
CA HIS A 106 2.93 -8.20 -8.10
C HIS A 106 4.22 -7.51 -7.60
N PHE A 107 4.11 -6.35 -6.96
CA PHE A 107 5.27 -5.55 -6.54
C PHE A 107 6.26 -6.32 -5.65
N ILE A 108 5.79 -7.30 -4.85
CA ILE A 108 6.66 -8.19 -4.08
C ILE A 108 7.56 -9.04 -4.98
N ASP A 109 7.04 -9.53 -6.10
CA ASP A 109 7.77 -10.42 -7.00
C ASP A 109 8.81 -9.67 -7.86
N LEU A 110 8.68 -8.36 -7.99
CA LEU A 110 9.66 -7.51 -8.67
C LEU A 110 11.07 -7.62 -8.07
N ARG A 111 11.20 -7.95 -6.78
CA ARG A 111 12.51 -8.17 -6.13
C ARG A 111 13.34 -9.29 -6.76
N TYR A 112 12.71 -10.14 -7.57
CA TYR A 112 13.35 -11.22 -8.32
C TYR A 112 13.40 -10.95 -9.84
N SER A 113 12.95 -9.77 -10.29
CA SER A 113 12.98 -9.39 -11.70
C SER A 113 14.36 -8.86 -12.07
N GLY A 114 14.96 -9.41 -13.11
CA GLY A 114 16.11 -8.82 -13.81
C GLY A 114 15.72 -8.01 -15.05
N LEU A 115 14.41 -7.86 -15.30
CA LEU A 115 13.88 -7.09 -16.42
C LEU A 115 13.63 -5.66 -15.97
N GLU A 116 14.26 -4.71 -16.66
CA GLU A 116 14.11 -3.30 -16.38
C GLU A 116 12.94 -2.69 -17.17
N PRO A 117 12.06 -1.91 -16.52
CA PRO A 117 10.98 -1.20 -17.21
C PRO A 117 11.51 -0.17 -18.21
N ASP A 118 10.85 -0.08 -19.36
CA ASP A 118 11.01 1.10 -20.23
C ASP A 118 10.46 2.37 -19.56
N ASP A 119 10.77 3.53 -20.15
CA ASP A 119 10.38 4.82 -19.60
C ASP A 119 8.85 5.00 -19.58
N GLU A 120 8.14 4.53 -20.61
CA GLU A 120 6.68 4.68 -20.70
C GLU A 120 5.96 3.91 -19.59
N ASN A 121 6.32 2.64 -19.38
CA ASN A 121 5.75 1.81 -18.32
C ASN A 121 6.11 2.37 -16.94
N TYR A 122 7.33 2.86 -16.78
CA TYR A 122 7.77 3.45 -15.52
C TYR A 122 7.05 4.76 -15.19
N ASP A 123 6.92 5.67 -16.16
CA ASP A 123 6.25 6.95 -15.99
C ASP A 123 4.76 6.75 -15.70
N ARG A 124 4.10 5.81 -16.37
CA ARG A 124 2.71 5.45 -16.06
C ARG A 124 2.60 4.96 -14.61
N TRP A 125 3.49 4.07 -14.19
CA TRP A 125 3.49 3.56 -12.82
C TRP A 125 3.75 4.66 -11.79
N PHE A 126 4.76 5.50 -12.00
CA PHE A 126 5.14 6.55 -11.06
C PHE A 126 4.04 7.61 -10.92
N ASN A 127 3.39 7.98 -12.02
CA ASN A 127 2.22 8.87 -11.97
C ASN A 127 1.05 8.24 -11.19
N SER A 128 0.74 6.95 -11.40
CA SER A 128 -0.27 6.24 -10.61
C SER A 128 0.11 6.19 -9.13
N TYR A 129 1.38 5.95 -8.81
CA TYR A 129 1.90 5.95 -7.45
C TYR A 129 1.72 7.30 -6.74
N GLN A 130 2.16 8.40 -7.35
CA GLN A 130 2.04 9.76 -6.80
C GLN A 130 0.58 10.17 -6.57
N ASN A 131 -0.29 9.85 -7.53
CA ASN A 131 -1.71 10.17 -7.39
C ASN A 131 -2.38 9.32 -6.29
N LEU A 132 -2.04 8.03 -6.22
CA LEU A 132 -2.60 7.12 -5.24
C LEU A 132 -2.18 7.46 -3.80
N ILE A 133 -0.89 7.71 -3.57
CA ILE A 133 -0.39 8.06 -2.23
C ILE A 133 -1.03 9.36 -1.75
N SER A 134 -1.09 10.39 -2.60
CA SER A 134 -1.71 11.67 -2.29
C SER A 134 -3.19 11.49 -1.95
N TRP A 135 -3.94 10.78 -2.79
CA TRP A 135 -5.37 10.51 -2.58
C TRP A 135 -5.63 9.73 -1.28
N LEU A 136 -4.84 8.69 -0.98
CA LEU A 136 -4.99 7.89 0.24
C LEU A 136 -4.69 8.71 1.50
N GLN A 137 -3.68 9.59 1.46
CA GLN A 137 -3.39 10.50 2.57
C GLN A 137 -4.53 11.48 2.82
N GLU A 138 -5.16 12.02 1.78
CA GLU A 138 -6.38 12.83 1.91
C GLU A 138 -7.54 12.04 2.52
N GLN A 139 -7.72 10.77 2.11
CA GLN A 139 -8.77 9.94 2.68
C GLN A 139 -8.56 9.65 4.15
N ARG A 140 -7.32 9.40 4.56
CA ARG A 140 -6.98 9.13 5.97
C ARG A 140 -7.38 10.28 6.90
N ASN A 141 -7.31 11.52 6.41
CA ASN A 141 -7.71 12.71 7.19
C ASN A 141 -9.23 12.91 7.27
N THR A 142 -10.01 12.21 6.45
CA THR A 142 -11.46 12.43 6.29
C THR A 142 -12.30 11.18 6.55
N LEU A 143 -11.67 10.03 6.81
CA LEU A 143 -12.29 8.80 7.29
C LEU A 143 -12.41 8.86 8.80
#